data_AF-M3CNG9-F1
#
_entry.id   AF-M3CNG9-F1
#
_cell.length_a   1.000
_cell.length_b   1.000
_cell.length_c   1.000
_cell.angle_alpha   90.00
_cell.angle_beta   90.00
_cell.angle_gamma   90.00
#
_symmetry.space_group_name_H-M   'P 1'
#
loop_
_entity.id
_entity.type
_entity.pdbx_description
1 polymer ?
#
loop_
_entity_poly.entity_id
_entity_poly.type
_entity_poly.pdbx_seq_one_letter_code
_entity_poly.pdbx_strand_id
1 'polypeptide(L)'
;MTPARRQRKRPASPQADQPKKKKAEHPLESNSDNDNDIKVVKPKKESGKSKGKASSKSEAPADGEANGNFQQQKKAAGSAQYAKIDRLIVPVDETCLFNGHVYVDGSTGIIYDASLNQTVASANNNKFYRIQLLTNGRGRYQTWTRWGRVGENGQSALLGDGSFDDALMHYEKKFKAKAGLAWNDRGGKPKSGKYVFIERNYEPESSGGEEEEEEEEEKEEEGEEEDGGEDLQASKGEESRSRSASPSKSSLPPPVKSLMELIFNQKYIEGTMADMNYDAAKLPLGKLSKATITRGYQALKDLAALFNDMTLAQSEYGDTYANVVETLSNQYYSYIPHAFGRNRPPVIYEHERLKKEVELLQSLTDLKDSDSILKSAKARGAVHPLDVRYNGLGMREMSAVDKHTAEFQNISDYLINTKGFTHSHSYEVIDIFRIERNGESERFEQFTKTSNSRRLLWHGSRATNFGGILSQGLRIAPPEAPVSGWMFGKGVYLADMSSKSANYCYAGSSGGHAILLLCEAELGTPLYELTQASYTAGEEANEQGSLSTLGAGQTGPLAWKDAACVHPSLAGVKMPDTTIPVGQTGYPGASLQYNEYICYDVSQIRLRYLLRVKM
;
A
#
# COMPACT_ATOMS: atom_id res chain seq x y z
N MET A 1 6.85 50.46 -38.69
CA MET A 1 5.83 50.40 -39.77
C MET A 1 5.80 48.99 -40.32
N THR A 2 4.60 48.43 -40.41
CA THR A 2 4.25 47.10 -40.92
C THR A 2 4.89 46.79 -42.29
N PRO A 3 5.08 45.52 -42.63
CA PRO A 3 4.15 45.00 -43.63
C PRO A 3 3.62 43.59 -43.34
N ALA A 4 2.33 43.44 -43.61
CA ALA A 4 1.64 42.17 -43.67
C ALA A 4 1.78 41.54 -45.07
N ARG A 5 2.10 40.24 -45.05
CA ARG A 5 1.48 39.13 -45.80
C ARG A 5 1.46 39.17 -47.33
N ARG A 6 2.21 38.26 -47.95
CA ARG A 6 1.77 37.51 -49.15
C ARG A 6 2.18 36.03 -49.05
N GLN A 7 1.22 35.17 -49.37
CA GLN A 7 1.23 33.71 -49.30
C GLN A 7 2.30 33.07 -50.21
N ARG A 8 2.88 31.94 -49.79
CA ARG A 8 3.56 30.98 -50.68
C ARG A 8 3.16 29.54 -50.36
N LYS A 9 2.82 28.82 -51.43
CA LYS A 9 2.47 27.39 -51.52
C LYS A 9 3.67 26.49 -51.21
N ARG A 10 3.37 25.31 -50.67
CA ARG A 10 4.28 24.16 -50.42
C ARG A 10 5.04 23.70 -51.66
N PRO A 11 6.28 23.23 -51.50
CA PRO A 11 6.84 22.14 -52.30
C PRO A 11 7.01 20.85 -51.47
N ALA A 12 6.89 19.72 -52.17
CA ALA A 12 6.98 18.36 -51.66
C ALA A 12 8.43 17.92 -51.37
N SER A 13 8.60 17.05 -50.37
CA SER A 13 9.89 16.47 -49.98
C SER A 13 10.15 15.14 -50.72
N PRO A 14 11.43 14.75 -50.96
CA PRO A 14 11.79 13.57 -51.74
C PRO A 14 11.79 12.26 -50.92
N GLN A 15 11.45 11.16 -51.60
CA GLN A 15 11.48 9.78 -51.12
C GLN A 15 12.92 9.24 -51.03
N ALA A 16 13.19 8.40 -50.03
CA ALA A 16 14.39 7.57 -49.92
C ALA A 16 13.99 6.09 -49.83
N ASP A 17 14.67 5.28 -50.65
CA ASP A 17 14.41 3.87 -50.97
C ASP A 17 14.75 2.86 -49.86
N GLN A 18 13.96 1.79 -49.81
CA GLN A 18 14.24 0.56 -49.05
C GLN A 18 14.86 -0.53 -49.95
N PRO A 19 15.82 -1.34 -49.46
CA PRO A 19 16.28 -2.52 -50.19
C PRO A 19 15.52 -3.80 -49.81
N LYS A 20 15.12 -4.54 -50.85
CA LYS A 20 14.48 -5.87 -50.84
C LYS A 20 15.50 -6.98 -50.53
N LYS A 21 15.11 -7.99 -49.73
CA LYS A 21 15.84 -9.27 -49.62
C LYS A 21 15.10 -10.39 -50.38
N LYS A 22 15.84 -11.04 -51.29
CA LYS A 22 15.47 -12.22 -52.09
C LYS A 22 15.87 -13.52 -51.36
N LYS A 23 15.11 -14.58 -51.65
CA LYS A 23 15.37 -16.00 -51.36
C LYS A 23 16.42 -16.62 -52.31
N ALA A 24 17.17 -17.60 -51.80
CA ALA A 24 17.78 -18.77 -52.47
C ALA A 24 18.21 -19.73 -51.33
N GLU A 25 17.67 -20.95 -51.15
CA GLU A 25 17.81 -22.25 -51.87
C GLU A 25 19.15 -23.00 -51.75
N HIS A 26 19.07 -24.25 -51.25
CA HIS A 26 19.75 -25.53 -51.62
C HIS A 26 20.20 -26.40 -50.40
N PRO A 27 20.45 -27.74 -50.52
CA PRO A 27 19.48 -28.84 -50.82
C PRO A 27 19.74 -30.20 -50.08
N LEU A 28 18.80 -31.19 -50.23
CA LEU A 28 18.90 -32.69 -50.29
C LEU A 28 19.66 -33.48 -49.17
N GLU A 29 19.34 -34.69 -48.69
CA GLU A 29 18.53 -35.91 -48.99
C GLU A 29 18.47 -36.71 -47.65
N SER A 30 17.53 -37.61 -47.29
CA SER A 30 17.18 -38.87 -47.95
C SER A 30 15.89 -39.53 -47.40
N ASN A 31 15.23 -40.26 -48.32
CA ASN A 31 14.15 -41.29 -48.29
C ASN A 31 13.80 -41.99 -46.95
N SER A 32 12.56 -42.45 -46.71
CA SER A 32 11.76 -43.34 -47.59
C SER A 32 10.25 -43.39 -47.24
N ASP A 33 9.41 -43.47 -48.27
CA ASP A 33 8.26 -44.36 -48.54
C ASP A 33 7.43 -44.91 -47.34
N ASN A 34 6.09 -45.00 -47.33
CA ASN A 34 5.17 -45.26 -48.43
C ASN A 34 3.70 -45.03 -47.99
N ASP A 35 2.92 -44.54 -48.94
CA ASP A 35 1.54 -44.95 -49.31
C ASP A 35 0.28 -44.81 -48.42
N ASN A 36 -0.70 -44.15 -49.08
CA ASN A 36 -2.11 -44.49 -49.23
C ASN A 36 -3.20 -43.94 -48.27
N ASP A 37 -3.84 -42.89 -48.81
CA ASP A 37 -5.25 -42.86 -49.23
C ASP A 37 -6.41 -42.77 -48.22
N ILE A 38 -7.08 -41.61 -48.35
CA ILE A 38 -8.52 -41.44 -48.66
C ILE A 38 -9.57 -41.66 -47.54
N LYS A 39 -10.05 -40.48 -47.11
CA LYS A 39 -11.45 -40.02 -47.04
C LYS A 39 -12.47 -40.61 -46.04
N VAL A 40 -12.92 -39.66 -45.19
CA VAL A 40 -14.32 -39.19 -45.00
C VAL A 40 -15.24 -40.06 -44.12
N VAL A 41 -15.86 -39.40 -43.14
CA VAL A 41 -17.32 -39.31 -42.86
C VAL A 41 -17.62 -39.29 -41.34
N LYS A 42 -18.31 -38.23 -40.90
CA LYS A 42 -19.01 -38.12 -39.60
C LYS A 42 -20.16 -39.15 -39.51
N PRO A 43 -20.64 -39.47 -38.29
CA PRO A 43 -22.07 -39.25 -38.09
C PRO A 43 -22.48 -38.64 -36.74
N LYS A 44 -23.74 -38.20 -36.73
CA LYS A 44 -24.55 -37.55 -35.67
C LYS A 44 -25.31 -38.56 -34.79
N LYS A 45 -25.78 -38.03 -33.63
CA LYS A 45 -26.99 -38.40 -32.82
C LYS A 45 -26.94 -39.73 -32.03
N GLU A 46 -27.59 -39.94 -30.87
CA GLU A 46 -28.77 -39.32 -30.24
C GLU A 46 -28.85 -39.64 -28.71
N SER A 47 -29.90 -39.16 -28.05
CA SER A 47 -30.24 -39.14 -26.60
C SER A 47 -30.58 -40.48 -25.91
N GLY A 48 -30.46 -40.55 -24.58
CA GLY A 48 -31.14 -41.53 -23.72
C GLY A 48 -31.01 -41.29 -22.20
N LYS A 49 -32.14 -41.14 -21.50
CA LYS A 49 -32.28 -41.13 -20.03
C LYS A 49 -32.45 -42.58 -19.51
N SER A 50 -31.87 -42.91 -18.36
CA SER A 50 -32.42 -43.95 -17.47
C SER A 50 -32.05 -43.69 -16.00
N LYS A 51 -33.03 -43.96 -15.12
CA LYS A 51 -32.99 -43.92 -13.65
C LYS A 51 -32.40 -45.24 -13.12
N GLY A 52 -31.68 -45.18 -11.99
CA GLY A 52 -31.36 -46.33 -11.14
C GLY A 52 -31.18 -45.88 -9.69
N LYS A 53 -31.86 -46.55 -8.76
CA LYS A 53 -32.02 -46.23 -7.34
C LYS A 53 -31.59 -47.46 -6.52
N ALA A 54 -30.73 -47.30 -5.52
CA ALA A 54 -30.49 -48.20 -4.36
C ALA A 54 -29.62 -47.38 -3.37
N SER A 55 -30.02 -46.93 -2.18
CA SER A 55 -30.58 -47.54 -0.95
C SER A 55 -29.58 -48.36 -0.12
N SER A 56 -29.09 -47.76 0.97
CA SER A 56 -28.86 -48.43 2.26
C SER A 56 -29.08 -47.44 3.42
N LYS A 57 -29.97 -47.85 4.34
CA LYS A 57 -30.20 -47.35 5.72
C LYS A 57 -28.96 -47.69 6.58
N SER A 58 -28.71 -47.23 7.80
CA SER A 58 -29.42 -46.66 8.97
C SER A 58 -28.33 -45.91 9.79
N GLU A 59 -28.54 -45.07 10.81
CA GLU A 59 -29.41 -45.15 11.98
C GLU A 59 -29.28 -43.83 12.75
N ALA A 60 -30.37 -43.36 13.37
CA ALA A 60 -30.37 -42.25 14.32
C ALA A 60 -30.58 -42.82 15.74
N PRO A 61 -30.17 -42.09 16.78
CA PRO A 61 -31.04 -41.92 17.93
C PRO A 61 -31.30 -40.45 18.25
N ALA A 62 -32.43 -40.25 18.93
CA ALA A 62 -33.11 -38.99 19.15
C ALA A 62 -32.67 -38.26 20.44
N ASP A 63 -32.93 -36.95 20.40
CA ASP A 63 -33.32 -36.01 21.46
C ASP A 63 -32.43 -35.79 22.70
N GLY A 64 -31.92 -34.56 22.76
CA GLY A 64 -31.50 -33.85 23.96
C GLY A 64 -31.60 -32.35 23.71
N GLU A 65 -32.52 -31.69 24.41
CA GLU A 65 -32.78 -30.25 24.37
C GLU A 65 -31.52 -29.43 24.71
N ALA A 66 -31.24 -28.39 23.92
CA ALA A 66 -30.44 -27.25 24.36
C ALA A 66 -30.76 -26.00 23.53
N ASN A 67 -31.56 -25.12 24.12
CA ASN A 67 -31.60 -23.70 23.78
C ASN A 67 -30.21 -23.07 23.99
N GLY A 68 -29.77 -22.23 23.06
CA GLY A 68 -28.73 -21.23 23.31
C GLY A 68 -27.60 -21.17 22.28
N ASN A 69 -27.41 -19.96 21.73
CA ASN A 69 -26.22 -19.49 21.02
C ASN A 69 -25.83 -20.15 19.69
N PHE A 70 -26.44 -19.64 18.62
CA PHE A 70 -25.83 -19.63 17.28
C PHE A 70 -25.90 -18.21 16.70
N GLN A 71 -25.03 -17.31 17.17
CA GLN A 71 -24.67 -16.09 16.43
C GLN A 71 -23.42 -15.43 17.02
N GLN A 72 -22.29 -16.11 16.93
CA GLN A 72 -21.00 -15.43 16.92
C GLN A 72 -19.99 -16.26 16.13
N GLN A 73 -19.10 -15.54 15.43
CA GLN A 73 -17.99 -16.04 14.60
C GLN A 73 -18.29 -16.40 13.13
N LYS A 74 -18.47 -15.35 12.32
CA LYS A 74 -17.82 -15.22 11.00
C LYS A 74 -17.40 -13.76 10.77
N LYS A 75 -16.33 -13.32 11.43
CA LYS A 75 -15.57 -12.11 11.04
C LYS A 75 -14.38 -12.58 10.19
N ALA A 76 -14.44 -12.38 8.86
CA ALA A 76 -13.27 -12.58 7.99
C ALA A 76 -13.33 -11.85 6.62
N ALA A 77 -14.50 -11.43 6.11
CA ALA A 77 -14.59 -10.63 4.89
C ALA A 77 -15.92 -9.83 4.84
N GLY A 78 -15.88 -8.56 4.42
CA GLY A 78 -17.07 -7.71 4.31
C GLY A 78 -17.49 -7.00 5.61
N SER A 79 -16.68 -7.10 6.67
CA SER A 79 -16.93 -6.49 7.98
C SER A 79 -16.85 -4.97 7.98
N ALA A 80 -16.09 -4.35 7.07
CA ALA A 80 -16.01 -2.90 6.95
C ALA A 80 -17.25 -2.27 6.27
N GLN A 81 -18.20 -3.11 5.86
CA GLN A 81 -19.51 -2.68 5.34
C GLN A 81 -20.59 -2.63 6.45
N TYR A 82 -20.21 -2.91 7.70
CA TYR A 82 -21.07 -2.80 8.87
C TYR A 82 -20.67 -1.53 9.63
N ALA A 83 -21.64 -0.84 10.24
CA ALA A 83 -21.35 0.33 11.08
C ALA A 83 -22.35 0.45 12.23
N LYS A 84 -21.91 1.08 13.33
CA LYS A 84 -22.81 1.62 14.37
C LYS A 84 -23.54 2.85 13.78
N ILE A 85 -24.87 2.87 13.90
CA ILE A 85 -25.76 3.78 13.14
C ILE A 85 -25.60 5.26 13.54
N ASP A 86 -25.11 5.54 14.74
CA ASP A 86 -24.98 6.92 15.22
C ASP A 86 -23.85 7.64 14.46
N ARG A 87 -24.24 8.41 13.43
CA ARG A 87 -23.46 9.39 12.65
C ARG A 87 -22.64 8.88 11.45
N LEU A 88 -23.01 7.75 10.84
CA LEU A 88 -22.39 7.34 9.56
C LEU A 88 -22.96 8.12 8.36
N ILE A 89 -22.11 8.89 7.66
CA ILE A 89 -22.48 9.53 6.38
C ILE A 89 -21.76 8.83 5.22
N VAL A 90 -22.50 7.97 4.51
CA VAL A 90 -22.02 7.38 3.25
C VAL A 90 -22.38 8.33 2.10
N PRO A 91 -21.40 8.92 1.39
CA PRO A 91 -21.69 9.90 0.36
C PRO A 91 -22.33 9.23 -0.86
N VAL A 92 -23.42 9.83 -1.32
CA VAL A 92 -23.99 9.57 -2.65
C VAL A 92 -22.93 9.89 -3.70
N ASP A 93 -22.88 9.10 -4.77
CA ASP A 93 -21.96 9.37 -5.88
C ASP A 93 -22.18 10.77 -6.46
N GLU A 94 -21.07 11.48 -6.72
CA GLU A 94 -21.02 12.86 -7.17
C GLU A 94 -21.78 13.13 -8.47
N THR A 95 -21.99 12.11 -9.30
CA THR A 95 -22.73 12.22 -10.57
C THR A 95 -24.22 11.91 -10.43
N CYS A 96 -24.68 11.51 -9.24
CA CYS A 96 -26.07 11.20 -8.99
C CYS A 96 -26.86 12.44 -8.59
N LEU A 97 -27.94 12.73 -9.32
CA LEU A 97 -28.83 13.86 -9.06
C LEU A 97 -29.94 13.54 -8.05
N PHE A 98 -29.97 12.32 -7.51
CA PHE A 98 -30.98 11.92 -6.52
C PHE A 98 -30.72 12.63 -5.20
N ASN A 99 -31.70 13.42 -4.74
CA ASN A 99 -31.60 14.11 -3.46
C ASN A 99 -31.97 13.15 -2.30
N GLY A 100 -30.95 12.61 -1.64
CA GLY A 100 -31.11 11.66 -0.54
C GLY A 100 -29.77 11.18 0.00
N HIS A 101 -29.78 10.03 0.66
CA HIS A 101 -28.60 9.37 1.21
C HIS A 101 -28.59 7.89 0.84
N VAL A 102 -27.43 7.26 1.00
CA VAL A 102 -27.28 5.81 0.80
C VAL A 102 -28.03 5.08 1.91
N TYR A 103 -28.78 4.05 1.54
CA TYR A 103 -29.50 3.20 2.48
C TYR A 103 -28.52 2.35 3.30
N VAL A 104 -28.72 2.39 4.62
CA VAL A 104 -28.06 1.55 5.61
C VAL A 104 -29.15 0.78 6.33
N ASP A 105 -29.04 -0.54 6.40
CA ASP A 105 -29.99 -1.38 7.12
C ASP A 105 -29.86 -1.12 8.63
N GLY A 106 -30.93 -0.63 9.25
CA GLY A 106 -30.94 -0.26 10.67
C GLY A 106 -30.85 -1.46 11.64
N SER A 107 -31.11 -2.68 11.18
CA SER A 107 -31.04 -3.88 12.01
C SER A 107 -29.66 -4.54 11.97
N THR A 108 -29.02 -4.51 10.80
CA THR A 108 -27.74 -5.20 10.57
C THR A 108 -26.56 -4.23 10.48
N GLY A 109 -26.79 -2.94 10.28
CA GLY A 109 -25.77 -1.94 9.97
C GLY A 109 -25.17 -2.07 8.57
N ILE A 110 -25.73 -2.92 7.70
CA ILE A 110 -25.18 -3.16 6.35
C ILE A 110 -25.42 -1.95 5.47
N ILE A 111 -24.32 -1.43 4.90
CA ILE A 111 -24.34 -0.33 3.94
C ILE A 111 -24.60 -0.87 2.53
N TYR A 112 -25.63 -0.40 1.83
CA TYR A 112 -25.91 -0.80 0.45
C TYR A 112 -25.21 0.09 -0.59
N ASP A 113 -23.87 0.07 -0.56
CA ASP A 113 -22.97 0.67 -1.57
C ASP A 113 -21.94 -0.38 -2.02
N ALA A 114 -22.04 -0.80 -3.29
CA ALA A 114 -21.10 -1.72 -3.92
C ALA A 114 -20.20 -1.00 -4.91
N SER A 115 -18.89 -1.14 -4.74
CA SER A 115 -17.87 -0.74 -5.70
C SER A 115 -17.23 -1.97 -6.33
N LEU A 116 -17.38 -2.13 -7.64
CA LEU A 116 -16.89 -3.29 -8.39
C LEU A 116 -15.82 -2.88 -9.40
N ASN A 117 -14.87 -3.79 -9.64
CA ASN A 117 -13.80 -3.59 -10.61
C ASN A 117 -13.51 -4.85 -11.42
N GLN A 118 -13.13 -4.68 -12.68
CA GLN A 118 -12.74 -5.78 -13.54
C GLN A 118 -11.62 -5.34 -14.48
N THR A 119 -10.51 -6.05 -14.39
CA THR A 119 -9.39 -5.94 -15.32
C THR A 119 -9.27 -7.22 -16.13
N VAL A 120 -9.14 -7.08 -17.45
CA VAL A 120 -8.82 -8.16 -18.39
C VAL A 120 -7.84 -7.62 -19.41
N ALA A 121 -6.56 -7.92 -19.23
CA ALA A 121 -5.46 -7.41 -20.03
C ALA A 121 -5.65 -7.74 -21.52
N SER A 122 -5.86 -9.00 -21.90
CA SER A 122 -6.08 -9.45 -23.29
C SER A 122 -7.18 -8.69 -24.03
N ALA A 123 -8.24 -8.28 -23.34
CA ALA A 123 -9.35 -7.53 -23.91
C ALA A 123 -9.22 -6.00 -23.75
N ASN A 124 -8.09 -5.49 -23.22
CA ASN A 124 -7.92 -4.09 -22.81
C ASN A 124 -9.10 -3.57 -21.96
N ASN A 125 -9.65 -4.43 -21.11
CA ASN A 125 -10.72 -4.05 -20.19
C ASN A 125 -10.09 -3.64 -18.87
N ASN A 126 -10.42 -2.44 -18.41
CA ASN A 126 -10.18 -1.97 -17.05
C ASN A 126 -11.40 -1.15 -16.66
N LYS A 127 -12.39 -1.80 -16.05
CA LYS A 127 -13.76 -1.30 -15.93
C LYS A 127 -14.22 -1.23 -14.49
N PHE A 128 -14.98 -0.20 -14.17
CA PHE A 128 -15.65 -0.08 -12.88
C PHE A 128 -17.17 -0.23 -13.02
N TYR A 129 -17.81 -0.65 -11.93
CA TYR A 129 -19.26 -0.64 -11.78
C TYR A 129 -19.60 -0.29 -10.33
N ARG A 130 -20.31 0.81 -10.09
CA ARG A 130 -20.79 1.23 -8.77
C ARG A 130 -22.30 1.02 -8.70
N ILE A 131 -22.80 0.59 -7.53
CA ILE A 131 -24.22 0.36 -7.24
C ILE A 131 -24.51 0.97 -5.88
N GLN A 132 -25.49 1.86 -5.77
CA GLN A 132 -25.94 2.41 -4.50
C GLN A 132 -27.46 2.27 -4.39
N LEU A 133 -27.94 1.74 -3.26
CA LEU A 133 -29.35 1.85 -2.90
C LEU A 133 -29.55 3.17 -2.18
N LEU A 134 -30.44 4.02 -2.67
CA LEU A 134 -30.63 5.40 -2.18
C LEU A 134 -32.02 5.56 -1.58
N THR A 135 -32.14 6.39 -0.55
CA THR A 135 -33.43 6.79 0.06
C THR A 135 -33.47 8.29 0.31
N ASN A 136 -34.66 8.89 0.20
CA ASN A 136 -34.88 10.28 0.57
C ASN A 136 -35.33 10.45 2.04
N GLY A 137 -35.40 9.36 2.82
CA GLY A 137 -35.91 9.36 4.20
C GLY A 137 -37.42 9.58 4.33
N ARG A 138 -38.15 9.69 3.22
CA ARG A 138 -39.61 9.92 3.15
C ARG A 138 -40.34 8.80 2.40
N GLY A 139 -39.79 7.59 2.46
CA GLY A 139 -40.39 6.40 1.86
C GLY A 139 -40.13 6.18 0.36
N ARG A 140 -39.26 6.99 -0.28
CA ARG A 140 -38.85 6.77 -1.67
C ARG A 140 -37.45 6.17 -1.75
N TYR A 141 -37.32 5.08 -2.49
CA TYR A 141 -36.07 4.34 -2.69
C TYR A 141 -35.76 4.14 -4.16
N GLN A 142 -34.49 4.24 -4.55
CA GLN A 142 -34.04 3.96 -5.91
C GLN A 142 -32.65 3.33 -5.92
N THR A 143 -32.39 2.45 -6.88
CA THR A 143 -31.04 1.92 -7.10
C THR A 143 -30.35 2.73 -8.17
N TRP A 144 -29.24 3.36 -7.79
CA TRP A 144 -28.39 4.09 -8.71
C TRP A 144 -27.19 3.22 -9.12
N THR A 145 -26.81 3.28 -10.39
CA THR A 145 -25.66 2.56 -10.95
C THR A 145 -24.81 3.48 -11.82
N ARG A 146 -23.49 3.29 -11.79
CA ARG A 146 -22.54 3.94 -12.71
C ARG A 146 -21.46 3.00 -13.15
N TRP A 147 -21.06 3.08 -14.41
CA TRP A 147 -20.07 2.18 -14.99
C TRP A 147 -19.28 2.83 -16.10
N GLY A 148 -18.04 2.39 -16.29
CA GLY A 148 -17.16 2.96 -17.30
C GLY A 148 -15.78 2.36 -17.24
N ARG A 149 -14.85 2.99 -17.95
CA ARG A 149 -13.42 2.68 -17.84
C ARG A 149 -12.87 3.33 -16.57
N VAL A 150 -11.96 2.65 -15.88
CA VAL A 150 -11.28 3.18 -14.68
C VAL A 150 -10.49 4.44 -15.07
N GLY A 151 -10.57 5.49 -14.25
CA GLY A 151 -10.08 6.85 -14.55
C GLY A 151 -11.03 7.74 -15.40
N GLU A 152 -12.21 7.27 -15.83
CA GLU A 152 -13.19 8.06 -16.61
C GLU A 152 -14.56 8.15 -15.90
N ASN A 153 -15.40 9.14 -16.25
CA ASN A 153 -16.71 9.35 -15.61
C ASN A 153 -17.73 8.24 -15.89
N GLY A 154 -17.70 7.64 -17.08
CA GLY A 154 -18.62 6.57 -17.47
C GLY A 154 -20.07 7.02 -17.72
N GLN A 155 -20.99 6.05 -17.69
CA GLN A 155 -22.44 6.20 -17.83
C GLN A 155 -23.14 5.83 -16.53
N SER A 156 -24.33 6.37 -16.29
CA SER A 156 -25.13 6.08 -15.10
C SER A 156 -26.59 5.80 -15.43
N ALA A 157 -27.27 5.08 -14.53
CA ALA A 157 -28.72 4.87 -14.57
C ALA A 157 -29.30 4.84 -13.15
N LEU A 158 -30.47 5.43 -13.01
CA LEU A 158 -31.31 5.39 -11.81
C LEU A 158 -32.47 4.43 -12.07
N LEU A 159 -32.66 3.46 -11.19
CA LEU A 159 -33.54 2.31 -11.38
C LEU A 159 -34.54 2.21 -10.22
N GLY A 160 -35.69 1.64 -10.54
CA GLY A 160 -36.75 1.33 -9.60
C GLY A 160 -37.93 2.30 -9.62
N ASP A 161 -39.08 1.81 -9.21
CA ASP A 161 -40.36 2.53 -9.21
C ASP A 161 -40.55 3.51 -8.04
N GLY A 162 -39.65 3.46 -7.04
CA GLY A 162 -39.71 4.27 -5.83
C GLY A 162 -39.98 3.48 -4.55
N SER A 163 -40.40 2.22 -4.66
CA SER A 163 -40.60 1.33 -3.51
C SER A 163 -39.27 0.71 -3.03
N PHE A 164 -39.20 0.36 -1.75
CA PHE A 164 -38.02 -0.27 -1.17
C PHE A 164 -37.71 -1.62 -1.81
N ASP A 165 -38.71 -2.49 -1.92
CA ASP A 165 -38.54 -3.86 -2.42
C ASP A 165 -38.05 -3.89 -3.87
N ASP A 166 -38.60 -3.04 -4.73
CA ASP A 166 -38.18 -2.95 -6.14
C ASP A 166 -36.76 -2.37 -6.27
N ALA A 167 -36.45 -1.34 -5.49
CA ALA A 167 -35.11 -0.77 -5.46
C ALA A 167 -34.07 -1.80 -4.97
N LEU A 168 -34.36 -2.53 -3.88
CA LEU A 168 -33.51 -3.60 -3.35
C LEU A 168 -33.34 -4.75 -4.36
N MET A 169 -34.42 -5.17 -5.01
CA MET A 169 -34.38 -6.18 -6.06
C MET A 169 -33.47 -5.76 -7.22
N HIS A 170 -33.55 -4.51 -7.66
CA HIS A 170 -32.65 -3.96 -8.67
C HIS A 170 -31.19 -3.96 -8.20
N TYR A 171 -30.91 -3.57 -6.95
CA TYR A 171 -29.58 -3.58 -6.36
C TYR A 171 -28.96 -4.98 -6.39
N GLU A 172 -29.64 -5.96 -5.82
CA GLU A 172 -29.14 -7.34 -5.70
C GLU A 172 -29.01 -8.00 -7.08
N LYS A 173 -29.98 -7.76 -7.98
CA LYS A 173 -29.93 -8.27 -9.35
C LYS A 173 -28.72 -7.74 -10.11
N LYS A 174 -28.41 -6.44 -9.99
CA LYS A 174 -27.24 -5.84 -10.64
C LYS A 174 -25.94 -6.36 -10.03
N PHE A 175 -25.86 -6.45 -8.70
CA PHE A 175 -24.68 -7.00 -8.02
C PHE A 175 -24.42 -8.44 -8.47
N LYS A 176 -25.42 -9.32 -8.39
CA LYS A 176 -25.31 -10.73 -8.79
C LYS A 176 -24.98 -10.90 -10.27
N ALA A 177 -25.54 -10.08 -11.15
CA ALA A 177 -25.22 -10.15 -12.58
C ALA A 177 -23.74 -9.81 -12.88
N LYS A 178 -23.18 -8.83 -12.16
CA LYS A 178 -21.82 -8.30 -12.39
C LYS A 178 -20.73 -9.05 -11.63
N ALA A 179 -20.93 -9.31 -10.34
CA ALA A 179 -19.97 -10.02 -9.50
C ALA A 179 -20.14 -11.55 -9.56
N GLY A 180 -21.34 -12.02 -9.90
CA GLY A 180 -21.67 -13.45 -9.89
C GLY A 180 -21.92 -14.02 -8.49
N LEU A 181 -21.91 -13.19 -7.46
CA LEU A 181 -22.15 -13.55 -6.05
C LEU A 181 -23.46 -12.92 -5.56
N ALA A 182 -24.09 -13.51 -4.55
CA ALA A 182 -25.20 -12.86 -3.85
C ALA A 182 -24.66 -11.71 -2.99
N TRP A 183 -25.47 -10.68 -2.70
CA TRP A 183 -25.04 -9.56 -1.87
C TRP A 183 -24.64 -9.99 -0.44
N ASN A 184 -25.34 -10.98 0.11
CA ASN A 184 -25.00 -11.57 1.40
C ASN A 184 -23.67 -12.35 1.38
N ASP A 185 -23.17 -12.71 0.19
CA ASP A 185 -21.88 -13.38 -0.04
C ASP A 185 -20.88 -12.47 -0.79
N ARG A 186 -21.04 -11.14 -0.65
CA ARG A 186 -20.24 -10.14 -1.39
C ARG A 186 -18.72 -10.26 -1.19
N GLY A 187 -18.28 -10.81 -0.05
CA GLY A 187 -16.87 -11.04 0.28
C GLY A 187 -16.30 -12.36 -0.25
N GLY A 188 -17.11 -13.19 -0.92
CA GLY A 188 -16.69 -14.49 -1.43
C GLY A 188 -15.61 -14.41 -2.53
N LYS A 189 -15.04 -15.58 -2.87
CA LYS A 189 -14.00 -15.68 -3.92
C LYS A 189 -14.55 -15.18 -5.26
N PRO A 190 -13.85 -14.26 -5.96
CA PRO A 190 -14.31 -13.77 -7.25
C PRO A 190 -14.45 -14.88 -8.29
N LYS A 191 -15.47 -14.76 -9.15
CA LYS A 191 -15.68 -15.69 -10.28
C LYS A 191 -14.86 -15.27 -11.48
N SER A 192 -14.31 -16.24 -12.21
CA SER A 192 -13.56 -15.97 -13.44
C SER A 192 -14.39 -15.16 -14.44
N GLY A 193 -13.78 -14.14 -15.03
CA GLY A 193 -14.43 -13.24 -15.99
C GLY A 193 -15.54 -12.34 -15.43
N LYS A 194 -15.71 -12.26 -14.10
CA LYS A 194 -16.67 -11.36 -13.43
C LYS A 194 -15.96 -10.20 -12.75
N TYR A 195 -16.75 -9.25 -12.24
CA TYR A 195 -16.22 -8.14 -11.46
C TYR A 195 -15.89 -8.59 -10.03
N VAL A 196 -14.83 -8.00 -9.47
CA VAL A 196 -14.41 -8.14 -8.09
C VAL A 196 -15.06 -7.05 -7.24
N PHE A 197 -15.55 -7.41 -6.05
CA PHE A 197 -16.04 -6.45 -5.06
C PHE A 197 -14.88 -5.85 -4.25
N ILE A 198 -14.81 -4.51 -4.28
CA ILE A 198 -13.85 -3.71 -3.52
C ILE A 198 -14.54 -3.21 -2.26
N GLU A 199 -14.03 -3.65 -1.12
CA GLU A 199 -14.54 -3.28 0.19
C GLU A 199 -14.01 -1.91 0.59
N ARG A 200 -14.91 -0.99 0.92
CA ARG A 200 -14.57 0.39 1.30
C ARG A 200 -14.79 0.57 2.80
N ASN A 201 -13.85 1.21 3.48
CA ASN A 201 -14.06 1.64 4.86
C ASN A 201 -14.93 2.91 4.85
N TYR A 202 -16.04 2.87 5.59
CA TYR A 202 -16.92 4.02 5.77
C TYR A 202 -16.96 4.54 7.20
N GLU A 203 -16.43 3.79 8.17
CA GLU A 203 -16.44 4.20 9.57
C GLU A 203 -15.83 5.60 9.71
N PRO A 204 -16.51 6.55 10.39
CA PRO A 204 -15.84 7.77 10.80
C PRO A 204 -14.72 7.34 11.74
N GLU A 205 -13.48 7.65 11.38
CA GLU A 205 -12.32 7.33 12.20
C GLU A 205 -12.44 8.13 13.50
N SER A 206 -13.05 7.52 14.52
CA SER A 206 -13.19 8.09 15.85
C SER A 206 -11.78 8.34 16.41
N SER A 207 -11.62 9.48 17.05
CA SER A 207 -10.38 9.89 17.71
C SER A 207 -9.91 8.82 18.71
N GLY A 208 -8.69 8.32 18.52
CA GLY A 208 -7.93 7.59 19.53
C GLY A 208 -8.42 6.17 19.77
N GLY A 209 -7.55 5.19 19.54
CA GLY A 209 -7.73 3.88 20.14
C GLY A 209 -7.55 4.02 21.65
N GLU A 210 -8.60 3.73 22.39
CA GLU A 210 -8.45 3.06 23.67
C GLU A 210 -8.56 1.58 23.32
N GLU A 211 -7.41 0.89 23.40
CA GLU A 211 -7.41 -0.55 23.51
C GLU A 211 -8.16 -0.90 24.79
N GLU A 212 -9.04 -1.90 24.71
CA GLU A 212 -9.81 -2.41 25.84
C GLU A 212 -8.82 -2.98 26.89
N GLU A 213 -8.40 -2.17 27.84
CA GLU A 213 -7.83 -2.65 29.11
C GLU A 213 -8.96 -2.63 30.15
N GLU A 214 -9.31 -3.84 30.62
CA GLU A 214 -10.22 -4.06 31.73
C GLU A 214 -9.55 -3.52 33.02
N GLU A 215 -9.93 -2.33 33.46
CA GLU A 215 -9.65 -1.86 34.81
C GLU A 215 -10.95 -1.78 35.63
N GLU A 216 -10.94 -2.48 36.75
CA GLU A 216 -12.02 -2.58 37.73
C GLU A 216 -12.24 -1.21 38.41
N GLU A 217 -13.45 -0.66 38.31
CA GLU A 217 -13.84 0.55 39.04
C GLU A 217 -14.05 0.23 40.54
N GLU A 218 -13.09 0.62 41.39
CA GLU A 218 -13.34 0.85 42.81
C GLU A 218 -14.02 2.22 43.01
N LYS A 219 -15.17 2.18 43.69
CA LYS A 219 -15.95 3.36 44.08
C LYS A 219 -15.30 4.04 45.29
N GLU A 220 -15.02 5.33 45.17
CA GLU A 220 -14.94 6.21 46.33
C GLU A 220 -16.07 7.26 46.27
N GLU A 221 -16.89 7.21 47.32
CA GLU A 221 -17.83 8.25 47.72
C GLU A 221 -17.09 9.40 48.40
N GLU A 222 -17.57 10.63 48.21
CA GLU A 222 -17.53 11.81 49.11
C GLU A 222 -17.62 13.06 48.20
N GLY A 223 -18.37 14.12 48.46
CA GLY A 223 -19.25 14.50 49.54
C GLY A 223 -19.86 15.86 49.14
N GLU A 224 -21.10 16.09 49.54
CA GLU A 224 -21.84 17.33 49.30
C GLU A 224 -21.27 18.48 50.14
N GLU A 225 -21.04 19.66 49.54
CA GLU A 225 -21.19 20.95 50.24
C GLU A 225 -21.81 21.99 49.30
N GLU A 226 -22.91 22.57 49.78
CA GLU A 226 -23.63 23.73 49.26
C GLU A 226 -22.95 25.05 49.66
N ASP A 227 -23.30 26.12 48.93
CA ASP A 227 -23.45 27.54 49.33
C ASP A 227 -22.69 28.45 48.34
N GLY A 228 -23.22 29.48 47.68
CA GLY A 228 -24.49 30.21 47.75
C GLY A 228 -24.26 31.53 46.99
N GLY A 229 -25.33 32.13 46.42
CA GLY A 229 -25.32 33.56 46.03
C GLY A 229 -25.46 33.90 44.53
N GLU A 230 -26.72 34.03 44.10
CA GLU A 230 -27.37 35.16 43.39
C GLU A 230 -26.45 36.36 42.99
N ASP A 231 -26.60 37.11 41.87
CA ASP A 231 -27.76 37.37 41.02
C ASP A 231 -27.33 38.13 39.73
N LEU A 232 -28.09 37.90 38.65
CA LEU A 232 -28.52 38.82 37.58
C LEU A 232 -27.56 39.90 37.00
N GLN A 233 -27.24 39.77 35.70
CA GLN A 233 -27.79 40.70 34.68
C GLN A 233 -27.61 40.21 33.23
N ALA A 234 -28.74 40.18 32.53
CA ALA A 234 -28.86 39.89 31.11
C ALA A 234 -28.57 41.15 30.27
N SER A 235 -27.80 40.97 29.19
CA SER A 235 -27.93 41.81 27.99
C SER A 235 -27.80 40.94 26.74
N LYS A 236 -28.96 40.67 26.13
CA LYS A 236 -29.12 40.19 24.74
C LYS A 236 -28.94 41.37 23.78
N GLY A 237 -28.43 41.07 22.58
CA GLY A 237 -28.39 41.97 21.42
C GLY A 237 -27.01 41.94 20.76
N GLU A 238 -26.64 40.84 20.10
CA GLU A 238 -26.68 40.75 18.63
C GLU A 238 -25.94 41.90 17.92
N GLU A 239 -24.70 41.64 17.51
CA GLU A 239 -24.28 41.99 16.16
C GLU A 239 -23.16 41.06 15.69
N SER A 240 -23.52 40.26 14.69
CA SER A 240 -22.67 39.40 13.88
C SER A 240 -21.50 40.18 13.29
N ARG A 241 -20.31 40.01 13.88
CA ARG A 241 -19.04 40.20 13.19
C ARG A 241 -18.29 38.89 13.20
N SER A 242 -18.51 38.10 12.16
CA SER A 242 -17.61 37.04 11.73
C SER A 242 -16.23 37.67 11.51
N ARG A 243 -15.40 37.67 12.57
CA ARG A 243 -13.97 37.92 12.45
C ARG A 243 -13.41 36.74 11.69
N SER A 244 -12.95 36.97 10.46
CA SER A 244 -12.07 36.04 9.76
C SER A 244 -10.84 35.83 10.66
N ALA A 245 -10.81 34.74 11.41
CA ALA A 245 -9.66 34.38 12.22
C ALA A 245 -8.48 34.20 11.25
N SER A 246 -7.48 35.08 11.36
CA SER A 246 -6.19 34.88 10.72
C SER A 246 -5.67 33.48 11.13
N PRO A 247 -5.14 32.67 10.20
CA PRO A 247 -4.64 31.34 10.53
C PRO A 247 -3.59 31.45 11.65
N SER A 248 -3.78 30.68 12.73
CA SER A 248 -2.86 30.67 13.87
C SER A 248 -1.44 30.38 13.38
N LYS A 249 -0.42 31.08 13.89
CA LYS A 249 0.97 30.87 13.47
C LYS A 249 1.49 29.54 14.05
N SER A 250 2.20 28.75 13.24
CA SER A 250 2.86 27.53 13.72
C SER A 250 3.90 27.83 14.80
N SER A 251 3.95 26.99 15.82
CA SER A 251 4.94 27.00 16.91
C SER A 251 6.19 26.18 16.59
N LEU A 252 6.15 25.36 15.53
CA LEU A 252 7.26 24.50 15.14
C LEU A 252 8.52 25.29 14.74
N PRO A 253 9.72 24.82 15.11
CA PRO A 253 10.98 25.39 14.61
C PRO A 253 11.01 25.42 13.08
N PRO A 254 11.63 26.43 12.43
CA PRO A 254 11.59 26.57 10.97
C PRO A 254 12.02 25.33 10.16
N PRO A 255 13.10 24.61 10.53
CA PRO A 255 13.49 23.39 9.82
C PRO A 255 12.43 22.28 9.95
N VAL A 256 11.89 22.08 11.15
CA VAL A 256 10.84 21.08 11.44
C VAL A 256 9.56 21.44 10.67
N LYS A 257 9.16 22.71 10.70
CA LYS A 257 8.01 23.20 9.93
C LYS A 257 8.18 22.88 8.43
N SER A 258 9.36 23.15 7.86
CA SER A 258 9.63 22.89 6.44
C SER A 258 9.65 21.39 6.10
N LEU A 259 10.14 20.54 7.02
CA LEU A 259 10.05 19.08 6.89
C LEU A 259 8.58 18.62 6.89
N MET A 260 7.76 19.14 7.80
CA MET A 260 6.34 18.81 7.87
C MET A 260 5.57 19.25 6.63
N GLU A 261 5.92 20.40 6.05
CA GLU A 261 5.38 20.88 4.76
C GLU A 261 5.74 19.95 3.60
N LEU A 262 6.91 19.29 3.65
CA LEU A 262 7.35 18.32 2.65
C LEU A 262 6.61 16.97 2.80
N ILE A 263 6.60 16.40 4.01
CA ILE A 263 6.01 15.08 4.30
C ILE A 263 4.50 15.10 4.04
N PHE A 264 3.81 16.15 4.48
CA PHE A 264 2.35 16.28 4.35
C PHE A 264 1.92 17.14 3.16
N ASN A 265 2.75 17.21 2.12
CA ASN A 265 2.42 17.94 0.91
C ASN A 265 1.37 17.19 0.08
N GLN A 266 0.16 17.75 0.01
CA GLN A 266 -0.94 17.12 -0.72
C GLN A 266 -0.64 16.89 -2.21
N LYS A 267 0.08 17.81 -2.87
CA LYS A 267 0.44 17.66 -4.29
C LYS A 267 1.43 16.52 -4.51
N TYR A 268 2.39 16.33 -3.58
CA TYR A 268 3.32 15.20 -3.67
C TYR A 268 2.63 13.88 -3.37
N ILE A 269 1.68 13.84 -2.44
CA ILE A 269 0.86 12.65 -2.18
C ILE A 269 0.04 12.28 -3.43
N GLU A 270 -0.65 13.24 -4.04
CA GLU A 270 -1.41 13.06 -5.28
C GLU A 270 -0.49 12.62 -6.44
N GLY A 271 0.69 13.24 -6.57
CA GLY A 271 1.71 12.88 -7.55
C GLY A 271 2.24 11.46 -7.35
N THR A 272 2.56 11.05 -6.12
CA THR A 272 2.99 9.68 -5.80
C THR A 272 1.93 8.66 -6.21
N MET A 273 0.65 8.90 -5.88
CA MET A 273 -0.43 8.00 -6.29
C MET A 273 -0.53 7.89 -7.82
N ALA A 274 -0.39 9.01 -8.54
CA ALA A 274 -0.42 9.04 -10.00
C ALA A 274 0.79 8.32 -10.63
N ASP A 275 2.00 8.58 -10.13
CA ASP A 275 3.25 7.95 -10.58
C ASP A 275 3.20 6.42 -10.45
N MET A 276 2.48 5.92 -9.44
CA MET A 276 2.29 4.50 -9.19
C MET A 276 1.02 3.95 -9.85
N ASN A 277 0.39 4.73 -10.72
CA ASN A 277 -0.82 4.41 -11.47
C ASN A 277 -2.04 4.04 -10.60
N TYR A 278 -2.10 4.47 -9.33
CA TYR A 278 -3.21 4.17 -8.44
C TYR A 278 -4.41 5.09 -8.69
N ASP A 279 -5.63 4.53 -8.84
CA ASP A 279 -6.85 5.33 -9.03
C ASP A 279 -7.44 5.79 -7.67
N ALA A 280 -6.89 6.89 -7.17
CA ALA A 280 -7.33 7.53 -5.93
C ALA A 280 -8.74 8.13 -6.01
N ALA A 281 -9.24 8.47 -7.20
CA ALA A 281 -10.61 8.97 -7.36
C ALA A 281 -11.63 7.86 -7.09
N LYS A 282 -11.33 6.65 -7.58
CA LYS A 282 -12.16 5.47 -7.35
C LYS A 282 -12.05 4.95 -5.92
N LEU A 283 -10.83 4.80 -5.42
CA LEU A 283 -10.57 4.29 -4.07
C LEU A 283 -9.68 5.28 -3.31
N PRO A 284 -10.26 6.35 -2.73
CA PRO A 284 -9.51 7.28 -1.90
C PRO A 284 -8.84 6.56 -0.73
N LEU A 285 -7.67 7.02 -0.29
CA LEU A 285 -6.86 6.41 0.77
C LEU A 285 -7.67 6.14 2.05
N GLY A 286 -8.42 7.13 2.54
CA GLY A 286 -9.26 6.95 3.74
C GLY A 286 -10.42 5.97 3.60
N LYS A 287 -10.71 5.48 2.38
CA LYS A 287 -11.71 4.43 2.14
C LYS A 287 -11.06 3.08 1.83
N LEU A 288 -9.73 3.01 1.78
CA LEU A 288 -9.00 1.78 1.54
C LEU A 288 -9.07 0.87 2.78
N SER A 289 -9.76 -0.27 2.65
CA SER A 289 -9.88 -1.25 3.73
C SER A 289 -8.62 -2.12 3.84
N LYS A 290 -8.28 -2.54 5.07
CA LYS A 290 -7.19 -3.51 5.32
C LYS A 290 -7.41 -4.79 4.51
N ALA A 291 -8.66 -5.28 4.46
CA ALA A 291 -9.04 -6.45 3.67
C ALA A 291 -8.75 -6.32 2.17
N THR A 292 -8.89 -5.11 1.58
CA THR A 292 -8.54 -4.88 0.17
C THR A 292 -7.03 -4.94 -0.05
N ILE A 293 -6.24 -4.32 0.83
CA ILE A 293 -4.77 -4.40 0.80
C ILE A 293 -4.31 -5.85 0.96
N THR A 294 -4.86 -6.58 1.93
CA THR A 294 -4.55 -8.01 2.16
C THR A 294 -4.87 -8.87 0.94
N ARG A 295 -6.03 -8.65 0.29
CA ARG A 295 -6.40 -9.35 -0.95
C ARG A 295 -5.46 -9.01 -2.11
N GLY A 296 -5.00 -7.76 -2.19
CA GLY A 296 -3.96 -7.33 -3.13
C GLY A 296 -2.65 -8.08 -2.92
N TYR A 297 -2.17 -8.16 -1.67
CA TYR A 297 -0.97 -8.92 -1.32
C TYR A 297 -1.10 -10.40 -1.65
N GLN A 298 -2.23 -11.02 -1.32
CA GLN A 298 -2.48 -12.43 -1.64
C GLN A 298 -2.43 -12.68 -3.15
N ALA A 299 -3.01 -11.80 -3.98
CA ALA A 299 -2.94 -11.96 -5.44
C ALA A 299 -1.49 -11.86 -5.97
N LEU A 300 -0.66 -11.00 -5.39
CA LEU A 300 0.77 -10.95 -5.73
C LEU A 300 1.53 -12.17 -5.19
N LYS A 301 1.14 -12.73 -4.04
CA LYS A 301 1.68 -13.98 -3.47
C LYS A 301 1.41 -15.17 -4.38
N ASP A 302 0.20 -15.26 -4.94
CA ASP A 302 -0.15 -16.32 -5.88
C ASP A 302 0.68 -16.19 -7.18
N LEU A 303 0.91 -14.97 -7.67
CA LEU A 303 1.81 -14.71 -8.81
C LEU A 303 3.26 -15.11 -8.51
N ALA A 304 3.76 -14.74 -7.33
CA ALA A 304 5.10 -15.07 -6.88
C ALA A 304 5.34 -16.58 -6.81
N ALA A 305 4.38 -17.33 -6.26
CA ALA A 305 4.46 -18.79 -6.20
C ALA A 305 4.54 -19.38 -7.62
N LEU A 306 3.76 -18.85 -8.55
CA LEU A 306 3.75 -19.29 -9.94
C LEU A 306 5.08 -19.02 -10.66
N PHE A 307 5.75 -17.89 -10.38
CA PHE A 307 7.07 -17.61 -10.95
C PHE A 307 8.15 -18.56 -10.45
N ASN A 308 8.03 -19.03 -9.22
CA ASN A 308 8.96 -19.98 -8.61
C ASN A 308 8.70 -21.42 -9.05
N ASP A 309 7.44 -21.78 -9.27
CA ASP A 309 7.03 -23.10 -9.76
C ASP A 309 5.96 -22.98 -10.86
N MET A 310 6.42 -23.12 -12.10
CA MET A 310 5.56 -23.03 -13.29
C MET A 310 4.54 -24.19 -13.37
N THR A 311 4.77 -25.30 -12.67
CA THR A 311 3.86 -26.48 -12.73
C THR A 311 2.52 -26.19 -12.05
N LEU A 312 2.49 -25.24 -11.12
CA LEU A 312 1.28 -24.74 -10.45
C LEU A 312 0.22 -24.26 -11.45
N ALA A 313 0.62 -23.75 -12.62
CA ALA A 313 -0.32 -23.35 -13.66
C ALA A 313 -1.26 -24.51 -14.06
N GLN A 314 -0.70 -25.70 -14.25
CA GLN A 314 -1.44 -26.86 -14.69
C GLN A 314 -2.09 -27.61 -13.51
N SER A 315 -1.40 -27.74 -12.38
CA SER A 315 -1.91 -28.50 -11.23
C SER A 315 -3.03 -27.79 -10.47
N GLU A 316 -2.90 -26.48 -10.24
CA GLU A 316 -3.86 -25.70 -9.43
C GLU A 316 -4.93 -25.01 -10.29
N TYR A 317 -4.57 -24.58 -11.50
CA TYR A 317 -5.44 -23.77 -12.36
C TYR A 317 -5.90 -24.49 -13.63
N GLY A 318 -5.27 -25.60 -14.01
CA GLY A 318 -5.64 -26.38 -15.18
C GLY A 318 -5.44 -25.65 -16.52
N ASP A 319 -4.57 -24.65 -16.58
CA ASP A 319 -4.35 -23.80 -17.77
C ASP A 319 -2.83 -23.58 -18.00
N THR A 320 -2.49 -22.99 -19.14
CA THR A 320 -1.11 -22.65 -19.49
C THR A 320 -0.55 -21.57 -18.56
N TYR A 321 0.75 -21.64 -18.29
CA TYR A 321 1.46 -20.65 -17.47
C TYR A 321 1.14 -19.20 -17.85
N ALA A 322 1.17 -18.88 -19.15
CA ALA A 322 0.89 -17.53 -19.63
C ALA A 322 -0.54 -17.05 -19.29
N ASN A 323 -1.55 -17.92 -19.43
CA ASN A 323 -2.93 -17.59 -19.12
C ASN A 323 -3.15 -17.42 -17.62
N VAL A 324 -2.50 -18.23 -16.78
CA VAL A 324 -2.61 -18.13 -15.32
C VAL A 324 -1.93 -16.87 -14.82
N VAL A 325 -0.73 -16.55 -15.33
CA VAL A 325 -0.04 -15.28 -15.02
C VAL A 325 -0.91 -14.07 -15.39
N GLU A 326 -1.53 -14.07 -16.57
CA GLU A 326 -2.47 -13.01 -16.95
C GLU A 326 -3.69 -12.98 -16.02
N THR A 327 -4.25 -14.14 -15.66
CA THR A 327 -5.43 -14.24 -14.78
C THR A 327 -5.16 -13.65 -13.39
N LEU A 328 -4.03 -14.01 -12.78
CA LEU A 328 -3.65 -13.51 -11.46
C LEU A 328 -3.26 -12.01 -11.52
N SER A 329 -2.59 -11.57 -12.59
CA SER A 329 -2.34 -10.13 -12.84
C SER A 329 -3.65 -9.34 -12.93
N ASN A 330 -4.62 -9.86 -13.69
CA ASN A 330 -5.95 -9.28 -13.83
C ASN A 330 -6.69 -9.24 -12.48
N GLN A 331 -6.54 -10.28 -11.66
CA GLN A 331 -7.13 -10.34 -10.32
C GLN A 331 -6.53 -9.28 -9.40
N TYR A 332 -5.20 -9.13 -9.38
CA TYR A 332 -4.51 -8.08 -8.64
C TYR A 332 -5.02 -6.68 -9.03
N TYR A 333 -4.99 -6.34 -10.33
CA TYR A 333 -5.48 -5.05 -10.84
C TYR A 333 -6.99 -4.85 -10.68
N SER A 334 -7.74 -5.93 -10.40
CA SER A 334 -9.14 -5.84 -10.03
C SER A 334 -9.32 -5.50 -8.54
N TYR A 335 -8.49 -6.02 -7.64
CA TYR A 335 -8.50 -5.63 -6.22
C TYR A 335 -7.94 -4.22 -5.99
N ILE A 336 -6.84 -3.89 -6.65
CA ILE A 336 -6.12 -2.62 -6.50
C ILE A 336 -6.35 -1.80 -7.77
N PRO A 337 -7.24 -0.80 -7.74
CA PRO A 337 -7.60 -0.05 -8.93
C PRO A 337 -6.42 0.73 -9.49
N HIS A 338 -6.13 0.49 -10.77
CA HIS A 338 -5.09 1.21 -11.50
C HIS A 338 -5.65 2.03 -12.64
N ALA A 339 -5.12 3.24 -12.84
CA ALA A 339 -5.49 4.15 -13.91
C ALA A 339 -4.52 4.07 -15.10
N PHE A 340 -4.67 3.04 -15.95
CA PHE A 340 -3.82 2.85 -17.14
C PHE A 340 -4.17 3.74 -18.34
N GLY A 341 -5.08 4.71 -18.18
CA GLY A 341 -5.62 5.48 -19.30
C GLY A 341 -6.21 4.56 -20.38
N ARG A 342 -5.95 4.84 -21.66
CA ARG A 342 -6.39 4.00 -22.79
C ARG A 342 -5.44 2.84 -23.12
N ASN A 343 -4.33 2.73 -22.40
CA ASN A 343 -3.36 1.65 -22.59
C ASN A 343 -3.90 0.34 -22.04
N ARG A 344 -3.42 -0.75 -22.64
CA ARG A 344 -3.69 -2.11 -22.16
C ARG A 344 -3.14 -2.25 -20.73
N PRO A 345 -3.94 -2.76 -19.77
CA PRO A 345 -3.42 -3.16 -18.48
C PRO A 345 -2.25 -4.13 -18.69
N PRO A 346 -1.11 -3.86 -18.06
CA PRO A 346 0.05 -4.71 -18.17
C PRO A 346 -0.20 -6.09 -17.56
N VAL A 347 0.59 -7.08 -17.98
CA VAL A 347 0.70 -8.37 -17.30
C VAL A 347 1.96 -8.33 -16.44
N ILE A 348 1.87 -8.85 -15.21
CA ILE A 348 3.01 -8.98 -14.30
C ILE A 348 3.66 -10.32 -14.64
N TYR A 349 4.72 -10.29 -15.46
CA TYR A 349 5.40 -11.51 -15.94
C TYR A 349 6.80 -11.71 -15.34
N GLU A 350 7.28 -10.79 -14.51
CA GLU A 350 8.62 -10.83 -13.93
C GLU A 350 8.66 -10.26 -12.50
N HIS A 351 9.68 -10.67 -11.75
CA HIS A 351 9.90 -10.29 -10.35
C HIS A 351 10.10 -8.78 -10.16
N GLU A 352 10.76 -8.08 -11.10
CA GLU A 352 10.98 -6.63 -10.98
C GLU A 352 9.64 -5.87 -10.97
N ARG A 353 8.70 -6.28 -11.81
CA ARG A 353 7.37 -5.68 -11.84
C ARG A 353 6.57 -6.05 -10.60
N LEU A 354 6.62 -7.31 -10.17
CA LEU A 354 5.98 -7.74 -8.93
C LEU A 354 6.47 -6.92 -7.73
N LYS A 355 7.78 -6.66 -7.63
CA LYS A 355 8.38 -5.81 -6.60
C LYS A 355 7.79 -4.40 -6.60
N LYS A 356 7.64 -3.76 -7.77
CA LYS A 356 7.01 -2.42 -7.87
C LYS A 356 5.57 -2.40 -7.35
N GLU A 357 4.81 -3.45 -7.60
CA GLU A 357 3.42 -3.57 -7.12
C GLU A 357 3.34 -3.87 -5.60
N VAL A 358 4.35 -4.57 -5.05
CA VAL A 358 4.51 -4.74 -3.59
C VAL A 358 4.87 -3.40 -2.93
N GLU A 359 5.83 -2.65 -3.49
CA GLU A 359 6.18 -1.30 -3.03
C GLU A 359 4.98 -0.35 -3.09
N LEU A 360 4.07 -0.55 -4.06
CA LEU A 360 2.79 0.15 -4.12
C LEU A 360 1.90 -0.12 -2.91
N LEU A 361 1.65 -1.40 -2.60
CA LEU A 361 0.82 -1.75 -1.44
C LEU A 361 1.41 -1.26 -0.12
N GLN A 362 2.73 -1.26 0.02
CA GLN A 362 3.42 -0.70 1.19
C GLN A 362 3.21 0.81 1.28
N SER A 363 3.47 1.55 0.19
CA SER A 363 3.29 3.00 0.17
C SER A 363 1.83 3.40 0.41
N LEU A 364 0.85 2.64 -0.10
CA LEU A 364 -0.57 2.89 0.18
C LEU A 364 -0.89 2.74 1.67
N THR A 365 -0.21 1.85 2.38
CA THR A 365 -0.38 1.69 3.83
C THR A 365 0.19 2.90 4.58
N ASP A 366 1.42 3.34 4.23
CA ASP A 366 2.03 4.55 4.83
C ASP A 366 1.23 5.83 4.53
N LEU A 367 0.71 5.96 3.31
CA LEU A 367 -0.14 7.06 2.89
C LEU A 367 -1.48 7.06 3.62
N LYS A 368 -2.06 5.88 3.88
CA LYS A 368 -3.29 5.76 4.67
C LYS A 368 -3.07 6.21 6.11
N ASP A 369 -1.97 5.79 6.73
CA ASP A 369 -1.61 6.23 8.10
C ASP A 369 -1.33 7.75 8.13
N SER A 370 -0.74 8.29 7.07
CA SER A 370 -0.53 9.74 6.93
C SER A 370 -1.85 10.51 6.74
N ASP A 371 -2.82 9.95 6.02
CA ASP A 371 -4.15 10.54 5.78
C ASP A 371 -4.98 10.61 7.08
N SER A 372 -4.87 9.63 7.98
CA SER A 372 -5.55 9.67 9.28
C SER A 372 -5.03 10.84 10.14
N ILE A 373 -3.71 11.08 10.16
CA ILE A 373 -3.08 12.22 10.81
C ILE A 373 -3.50 13.56 10.17
N LEU A 374 -3.59 13.61 8.84
CA LEU A 374 -4.04 14.81 8.11
C LEU A 374 -5.48 15.20 8.46
N LYS A 375 -6.35 14.21 8.69
CA LYS A 375 -7.77 14.43 8.99
C LYS A 375 -8.01 14.82 10.44
N SER A 376 -7.31 14.21 11.40
CA SER A 376 -7.42 14.59 12.82
C SER A 376 -7.05 16.06 13.04
N ALA A 377 -6.14 16.60 12.24
CA ALA A 377 -5.75 18.02 12.25
C ALA A 377 -6.88 18.99 11.88
N LYS A 378 -7.86 18.60 11.08
CA LYS A 378 -8.96 19.48 10.67
C LYS A 378 -10.00 19.71 11.77
N ALA A 379 -10.01 18.89 12.82
CA ALA A 379 -11.02 18.95 13.89
C ALA A 379 -10.71 19.96 15.01
N ARG A 380 -9.47 20.48 15.10
CA ARG A 380 -9.02 21.31 16.23
C ARG A 380 -8.82 22.78 15.80
N GLY A 381 -9.89 23.57 15.86
CA GLY A 381 -9.97 24.91 15.26
C GLY A 381 -9.07 26.02 15.84
N ALA A 382 -8.30 25.78 16.90
CA ALA A 382 -7.44 26.80 17.53
C ALA A 382 -5.93 26.64 17.22
N VAL A 383 -5.48 25.43 16.88
CA VAL A 383 -4.05 25.11 16.70
C VAL A 383 -3.71 25.09 15.21
N HIS A 384 -2.52 25.57 14.85
CA HIS A 384 -2.11 25.59 13.44
C HIS A 384 -2.03 24.15 12.88
N PRO A 385 -2.53 23.87 11.65
CA PRO A 385 -2.67 22.50 11.16
C PRO A 385 -1.38 21.68 11.09
N LEU A 386 -0.22 22.30 10.85
CA LEU A 386 1.06 21.58 10.85
C LEU A 386 1.45 21.08 12.24
N ASP A 387 1.13 21.83 13.28
CA ASP A 387 1.44 21.51 14.66
C ASP A 387 0.59 20.32 15.11
N VAL A 388 -0.69 20.27 14.70
CA VAL A 388 -1.53 19.09 14.97
C VAL A 388 -1.01 17.86 14.22
N ARG A 389 -0.56 18.00 12.97
CA ARG A 389 0.05 16.90 12.21
C ARG A 389 1.34 16.42 12.87
N TYR A 390 2.18 17.33 13.34
CA TYR A 390 3.42 17.02 14.03
C TYR A 390 3.15 16.24 15.31
N ASN A 391 2.18 16.70 16.13
CA ASN A 391 1.78 15.98 17.33
C ASN A 391 1.22 14.59 17.01
N GLY A 392 0.50 14.45 15.89
CA GLY A 392 0.00 13.16 15.40
C GLY A 392 1.09 12.16 14.99
N LEU A 393 2.35 12.59 14.82
CA LEU A 393 3.47 11.68 14.61
C LEU A 393 3.91 10.96 15.90
N GLY A 394 3.56 11.48 17.09
CA GLY A 394 3.95 10.85 18.36
C GLY A 394 5.46 10.82 18.61
N MET A 395 6.19 11.85 18.17
CA MET A 395 7.64 11.95 18.35
C MET A 395 7.98 12.48 19.74
N ARG A 396 8.97 11.87 20.42
CA ARG A 396 9.60 12.43 21.62
C ARG A 396 10.60 13.52 21.25
N GLU A 397 11.35 13.29 20.17
CA GLU A 397 12.32 14.25 19.65
C GLU A 397 12.19 14.40 18.14
N MET A 398 12.26 15.65 17.69
CA MET A 398 12.60 16.02 16.31
C MET A 398 13.35 17.36 16.35
N SER A 399 14.64 17.30 16.62
CA SER A 399 15.49 18.49 16.77
C SER A 399 16.43 18.63 15.58
N ALA A 400 16.51 19.82 14.99
CA ALA A 400 17.45 20.09 13.91
C ALA A 400 18.87 20.16 14.48
N VAL A 401 19.79 19.40 13.88
CA VAL A 401 21.21 19.43 14.23
C VAL A 401 21.84 20.68 13.60
N ASP A 402 22.61 21.42 14.41
CA ASP A 402 23.31 22.61 13.94
C ASP A 402 24.40 22.23 12.93
N LYS A 403 24.37 22.91 11.77
CA LYS A 403 25.26 22.68 10.62
C LYS A 403 26.73 22.87 10.93
N HIS A 404 27.07 23.59 12.01
CA HIS A 404 28.45 23.85 12.42
C HIS A 404 29.01 22.83 13.41
N THR A 405 28.23 21.82 13.78
CA THR A 405 28.64 20.80 14.75
C THR A 405 29.37 19.62 14.09
N ALA A 406 30.21 18.94 14.88
CA ALA A 406 30.85 17.70 14.46
C ALA A 406 29.82 16.59 14.15
N GLU A 407 28.67 16.60 14.84
CA GLU A 407 27.55 15.69 14.60
C GLU A 407 27.04 15.82 13.16
N PHE A 408 26.73 17.06 12.73
CA PHE A 408 26.29 17.33 11.36
C PHE A 408 27.35 16.95 10.32
N GLN A 409 28.62 17.29 10.57
CA GLN A 409 29.71 17.01 9.64
C GLN A 409 29.93 15.50 9.47
N ASN A 410 30.02 14.73 10.56
CA ASN A 410 30.25 13.29 10.48
C ASN A 410 29.11 12.56 9.74
N ILE A 411 27.85 12.97 9.95
CA ILE A 411 26.71 12.39 9.24
C ILE A 411 26.73 12.79 7.75
N SER A 412 27.07 14.05 7.45
CA SER A 412 27.21 14.53 6.07
C SER A 412 28.34 13.78 5.33
N ASP A 413 29.47 13.56 6.00
CA ASP A 413 30.58 12.77 5.47
C ASP A 413 30.16 11.32 5.21
N TYR A 414 29.38 10.72 6.12
CA TYR A 414 28.81 9.40 5.89
C TYR A 414 27.93 9.38 4.64
N LEU A 415 27.03 10.36 4.47
CA LEU A 415 26.18 10.46 3.29
C LEU A 415 26.99 10.57 1.99
N ILE A 416 27.97 11.48 1.94
CA ILE A 416 28.70 11.82 0.73
C ILE A 416 29.72 10.73 0.36
N ASN A 417 30.46 10.21 1.34
CA ASN A 417 31.58 9.30 1.10
C ASN A 417 31.17 7.84 0.95
N THR A 418 29.91 7.49 1.25
CA THR A 418 29.34 6.15 0.99
C THR A 418 28.40 6.11 -0.21
N LYS A 419 28.62 7.03 -1.16
CA LYS A 419 27.98 6.98 -2.47
C LYS A 419 28.60 5.87 -3.33
N GLY A 420 27.76 4.97 -3.82
CA GLY A 420 28.15 3.91 -4.73
C GLY A 420 28.53 4.48 -6.09
N PHE A 421 29.66 4.00 -6.64
CA PHE A 421 30.19 4.48 -7.92
C PHE A 421 29.27 4.24 -9.12
N THR A 422 28.30 3.31 -9.05
CA THR A 422 27.32 3.06 -10.11
C THR A 422 26.14 4.05 -10.06
N HIS A 423 26.03 4.85 -9.01
CA HIS A 423 24.95 5.81 -8.81
C HIS A 423 25.43 7.24 -9.05
N SER A 424 24.75 7.96 -9.94
CA SER A 424 25.12 9.33 -10.33
C SER A 424 24.45 10.42 -9.47
N HIS A 425 24.18 10.12 -8.20
CA HIS A 425 23.53 11.08 -7.29
C HIS A 425 24.44 12.26 -6.97
N SER A 426 23.86 13.45 -6.92
CA SER A 426 24.42 14.64 -6.28
C SER A 426 23.66 14.88 -4.97
N TYR A 427 24.35 15.30 -3.92
CA TYR A 427 23.72 15.57 -2.63
C TYR A 427 24.01 16.99 -2.18
N GLU A 428 22.95 17.71 -1.85
CA GLU A 428 23.01 18.91 -1.03
C GLU A 428 22.23 18.62 0.26
N VAL A 429 22.94 18.55 1.40
CA VAL A 429 22.32 18.32 2.71
C VAL A 429 21.60 19.60 3.14
N ILE A 430 20.27 19.54 3.20
CA ILE A 430 19.44 20.68 3.61
C ILE A 430 19.36 20.74 5.13
N ASP A 431 18.93 19.65 5.76
CA ASP A 431 18.74 19.54 7.19
C ASP A 431 19.06 18.11 7.66
N ILE A 432 19.57 18.00 8.89
CA ILE A 432 19.70 16.74 9.63
C ILE A 432 18.92 16.91 10.92
N PHE A 433 18.08 15.94 11.25
CA PHE A 433 17.28 15.94 12.46
C PHE A 433 17.68 14.76 13.33
N ARG A 434 17.91 14.99 14.63
CA ARG A 434 17.81 13.94 15.64
C ARG A 434 16.33 13.62 15.83
N ILE A 435 16.00 12.34 15.80
CA ILE A 435 14.63 11.88 15.95
C ILE A 435 14.55 10.77 17.00
N GLU A 436 13.49 10.80 17.79
CA GLU A 436 13.15 9.74 18.73
C GLU A 436 11.64 9.52 18.70
N ARG A 437 11.22 8.29 18.40
CA ARG A 437 9.81 7.88 18.40
C ARG A 437 9.40 7.47 19.80
N ASN A 438 8.13 7.72 20.17
CA ASN A 438 7.62 7.25 21.45
C ASN A 438 7.61 5.70 21.52
N GLY A 439 8.14 5.14 22.60
CA GLY A 439 8.21 3.70 22.89
C GLY A 439 9.32 2.93 22.16
N GLU A 440 9.99 3.55 21.18
CA GLU A 440 10.95 2.85 20.33
C GLU A 440 12.28 2.55 21.04
N SER A 441 12.76 3.49 21.87
CA SER A 441 13.98 3.31 22.67
C SER A 441 13.82 2.15 23.65
N GLU A 442 12.69 2.06 24.36
CA GLU A 442 12.41 1.01 25.33
C GLU A 442 12.31 -0.36 24.66
N ARG A 443 11.56 -0.44 23.54
CA ARG A 443 11.45 -1.69 22.75
C ARG A 443 12.83 -2.17 22.31
N PHE A 444 13.66 -1.26 21.78
CA PHE A 444 15.00 -1.57 21.31
C PHE A 444 15.91 -2.03 22.45
N GLU A 445 15.93 -1.30 23.57
CA GLU A 445 16.80 -1.62 24.72
C GLU A 445 16.41 -2.93 25.41
N GLN A 446 15.12 -3.29 25.42
CA GLN A 446 14.68 -4.61 25.86
C GLN A 446 15.25 -5.73 24.99
N PHE A 447 15.33 -5.50 23.68
CA PHE A 447 15.89 -6.46 22.72
C PHE A 447 17.41 -6.60 22.86
N THR A 448 18.15 -5.49 23.01
CA THR A 448 19.63 -5.50 23.00
C THR A 448 20.30 -5.98 24.28
N LYS A 449 19.56 -6.49 25.29
CA LYS A 449 20.16 -6.97 26.54
C LYS A 449 21.15 -8.12 26.37
N THR A 450 21.09 -8.82 25.24
CA THR A 450 21.81 -10.08 24.98
C THR A 450 22.86 -9.98 23.87
N SER A 451 22.92 -8.88 23.10
CA SER A 451 23.85 -8.68 21.97
C SER A 451 24.26 -7.21 21.85
N ASN A 452 25.44 -6.96 21.27
CA ASN A 452 25.98 -5.61 21.09
C ASN A 452 26.57 -5.38 19.68
N SER A 453 26.09 -6.10 18.67
CA SER A 453 26.56 -5.97 17.28
C SER A 453 25.75 -4.91 16.55
N ARG A 454 25.85 -3.67 17.04
CA ARG A 454 25.03 -2.55 16.56
C ARG A 454 25.69 -1.82 15.40
N ARG A 455 24.93 -1.52 14.35
CA ARG A 455 25.38 -0.69 13.22
C ARG A 455 24.43 0.47 12.97
N LEU A 456 24.99 1.59 12.52
CA LEU A 456 24.25 2.74 12.03
C LEU A 456 24.14 2.68 10.50
N LEU A 457 22.94 2.41 10.00
CA LEU A 457 22.69 2.06 8.59
C LEU A 457 21.59 2.92 7.96
N TRP A 458 21.66 3.07 6.64
CA TRP A 458 20.75 3.88 5.84
C TRP A 458 19.45 3.15 5.50
N HIS A 459 18.33 3.85 5.61
CA HIS A 459 17.06 3.47 4.99
C HIS A 459 16.51 4.64 4.17
N GLY A 460 15.91 4.36 3.02
CA GLY A 460 15.32 5.37 2.15
C GLY A 460 13.92 4.96 1.72
N SER A 461 13.02 5.94 1.63
CA SER A 461 11.64 5.77 1.20
C SER A 461 11.12 7.06 0.58
N ARG A 462 10.00 7.01 -0.13
CA ARG A 462 9.36 8.21 -0.68
C ARG A 462 9.05 9.20 0.43
N ALA A 463 9.26 10.50 0.21
CA ALA A 463 9.00 11.54 1.23
C ALA A 463 7.56 11.48 1.78
N THR A 464 6.60 11.07 0.96
CA THR A 464 5.19 10.92 1.32
C THR A 464 4.91 9.77 2.28
N ASN A 465 5.81 8.79 2.38
CA ASN A 465 5.66 7.63 3.27
C ASN A 465 6.11 7.95 4.71
N PHE A 466 6.84 9.06 4.90
CA PHE A 466 7.42 9.40 6.21
C PHE A 466 6.40 9.81 7.26
N GLY A 467 5.18 10.21 6.89
CA GLY A 467 4.11 10.40 7.87
C GLY A 467 3.80 9.09 8.59
N GLY A 468 3.61 8.00 7.83
CA GLY A 468 3.40 6.66 8.35
C GLY A 468 4.63 6.10 9.06
N ILE A 469 5.83 6.23 8.48
CA ILE A 469 7.08 5.71 9.08
C ILE A 469 7.40 6.42 10.41
N LEU A 470 7.20 7.75 10.50
CA LEU A 470 7.45 8.50 11.73
C LEU A 470 6.36 8.30 12.79
N SER A 471 5.13 7.91 12.42
CA SER A 471 4.10 7.56 13.41
C SER A 471 4.12 6.08 13.84
N GLN A 472 4.33 5.14 12.92
CA GLN A 472 4.18 3.69 13.17
C GLN A 472 5.50 2.90 13.20
N GLY A 473 6.56 3.45 12.62
CA GLY A 473 7.90 2.86 12.59
C GLY A 473 8.16 2.15 11.27
N LEU A 474 9.37 1.59 11.13
CA LEU A 474 9.64 0.69 10.03
C LEU A 474 8.88 -0.63 10.26
N ARG A 475 8.25 -1.14 9.20
CA ARG A 475 7.39 -2.32 9.27
C ARG A 475 7.93 -3.43 8.37
N ILE A 476 7.80 -4.66 8.85
CA ILE A 476 7.98 -5.84 8.00
C ILE A 476 6.71 -6.04 7.20
N ALA A 477 6.86 -6.46 5.94
CA ALA A 477 5.72 -6.78 5.10
C ALA A 477 4.86 -7.88 5.74
N PRO A 478 3.52 -7.81 5.63
CA PRO A 478 2.64 -8.72 6.32
C PRO A 478 2.75 -10.17 5.77
N PRO A 479 2.28 -11.20 6.51
CA PRO A 479 2.38 -12.62 6.11
C PRO A 479 1.76 -12.93 4.74
N GLU A 480 0.77 -12.15 4.33
CA GLU A 480 0.05 -12.30 3.06
C GLU A 480 0.84 -11.76 1.85
N ALA A 481 1.89 -10.96 2.07
CA ALA A 481 2.70 -10.44 0.98
C ALA A 481 3.59 -11.52 0.32
N PRO A 482 3.88 -11.44 -0.99
CA PRO A 482 4.78 -12.37 -1.70
C PRO A 482 6.23 -12.24 -1.24
N VAL A 483 6.88 -13.33 -0.84
CA VAL A 483 8.30 -13.28 -0.45
C VAL A 483 9.21 -12.85 -1.62
N SER A 484 8.86 -13.21 -2.86
CA SER A 484 9.71 -12.98 -4.04
C SER A 484 9.86 -11.52 -4.49
N GLY A 485 9.26 -10.56 -3.75
CA GLY A 485 9.56 -9.13 -3.86
C GLY A 485 10.83 -8.70 -3.11
N TRP A 486 11.41 -9.58 -2.29
CA TRP A 486 12.53 -9.32 -1.40
C TRP A 486 13.66 -10.33 -1.60
N MET A 487 14.89 -9.85 -1.76
CA MET A 487 16.03 -10.72 -2.13
C MET A 487 16.44 -11.71 -1.02
N PHE A 488 16.17 -11.35 0.23
CA PHE A 488 16.54 -12.10 1.44
C PHE A 488 15.32 -12.31 2.36
N GLY A 489 14.15 -12.56 1.78
CA GLY A 489 12.92 -12.74 2.55
C GLY A 489 12.36 -11.44 3.15
N LYS A 490 11.30 -11.57 3.94
CA LYS A 490 10.58 -10.42 4.51
C LYS A 490 11.31 -9.89 5.73
N GLY A 491 11.79 -8.65 5.64
CA GLY A 491 12.44 -7.96 6.74
C GLY A 491 12.53 -6.46 6.47
N VAL A 492 13.15 -5.73 7.38
CA VAL A 492 13.52 -4.34 7.17
C VAL A 492 14.91 -4.30 6.54
N TYR A 493 14.98 -3.71 5.34
CA TYR A 493 16.20 -3.61 4.55
C TYR A 493 16.93 -2.30 4.83
N LEU A 494 18.19 -2.42 5.23
CA LEU A 494 19.11 -1.34 5.51
C LEU A 494 20.38 -1.46 4.65
N ALA A 495 21.08 -0.36 4.41
CA ALA A 495 22.32 -0.35 3.64
C ALA A 495 23.42 0.45 4.33
N ASP A 496 24.68 0.08 4.12
CA ASP A 496 25.84 0.87 4.53
C ASP A 496 26.26 1.90 3.47
N MET A 497 25.68 1.82 2.27
CA MET A 497 25.90 2.74 1.15
C MET A 497 24.72 3.70 1.01
N SER A 498 24.93 5.00 1.22
CA SER A 498 23.86 6.02 1.18
C SER A 498 23.05 6.01 -0.11
N SER A 499 23.73 5.92 -1.25
CA SER A 499 23.12 5.97 -2.58
C SER A 499 22.21 4.80 -2.92
N LYS A 500 22.43 3.65 -2.27
CA LYS A 500 21.56 2.49 -2.44
C LYS A 500 20.20 2.78 -1.80
N SER A 501 20.20 3.32 -0.58
CA SER A 501 18.99 3.78 0.09
C SER A 501 18.36 4.99 -0.62
N ALA A 502 19.16 5.92 -1.16
CA ALA A 502 18.66 7.10 -1.86
C ALA A 502 17.85 6.77 -3.12
N ASN A 503 18.12 5.65 -3.81
CA ASN A 503 17.32 5.20 -4.95
C ASN A 503 15.85 4.95 -4.59
N TYR A 504 15.56 4.60 -3.33
CA TYR A 504 14.20 4.36 -2.84
C TYR A 504 13.46 5.65 -2.45
N CYS A 505 14.13 6.80 -2.48
CA CYS A 505 13.51 8.08 -2.12
C CYS A 505 12.64 8.68 -3.24
N TYR A 506 12.88 8.30 -4.50
CA TYR A 506 12.20 8.86 -5.67
C TYR A 506 12.11 10.40 -5.64
N ALA A 507 13.24 11.06 -5.37
CA ALA A 507 13.30 12.50 -5.07
C ALA A 507 12.62 13.41 -6.12
N GLY A 508 12.59 12.99 -7.40
CA GLY A 508 11.88 13.70 -8.46
C GLY A 508 10.39 13.94 -8.17
N SER A 509 9.71 12.99 -7.53
CA SER A 509 8.28 13.08 -7.17
C SER A 509 8.01 14.02 -5.97
N SER A 510 9.06 14.47 -5.28
CA SER A 510 9.01 15.36 -4.11
C SER A 510 9.80 16.66 -4.36
N GLY A 511 9.81 17.11 -5.61
CA GLY A 511 10.45 18.35 -6.02
C GLY A 511 11.97 18.33 -5.86
N GLY A 512 12.61 17.18 -6.05
CA GLY A 512 14.06 16.96 -5.88
C GLY A 512 14.51 16.74 -4.44
N HIS A 513 13.59 16.66 -3.47
CA HIS A 513 13.95 16.38 -2.07
C HIS A 513 13.84 14.89 -1.75
N ALA A 514 14.93 14.28 -1.29
CA ALA A 514 14.95 12.96 -0.68
C ALA A 514 14.91 13.06 0.85
N ILE A 515 14.28 12.07 1.47
CA ILE A 515 14.36 11.85 2.92
C ILE A 515 15.02 10.48 3.16
N LEU A 516 16.09 10.48 3.94
CA LEU A 516 16.85 9.30 4.35
C LEU A 516 16.84 9.17 5.87
N LEU A 517 16.83 7.94 6.36
CA LEU A 517 17.00 7.62 7.78
C LEU A 517 18.38 7.04 8.03
N LEU A 518 18.94 7.36 9.20
CA LEU A 518 19.96 6.54 9.85
C LEU A 518 19.29 5.78 10.99
N CYS A 519 19.35 4.46 10.89
CA CYS A 519 18.77 3.51 11.82
C CYS A 519 19.90 2.85 12.62
N GLU A 520 19.77 2.80 13.94
CA GLU A 520 20.59 1.92 14.77
C GLU A 520 19.95 0.54 14.75
N ALA A 521 20.69 -0.43 14.23
CA ALA A 521 20.24 -1.81 14.08
C ALA A 521 21.13 -2.75 14.89
N GLU A 522 20.52 -3.55 15.77
CA GLU A 522 21.19 -4.69 16.42
C GLU A 522 21.15 -5.89 15.48
N LEU A 523 22.30 -6.27 14.95
CA LEU A 523 22.39 -7.29 13.91
C LEU A 523 22.74 -8.69 14.44
N GLY A 524 23.13 -8.80 15.71
CA GLY A 524 23.63 -10.05 16.26
C GLY A 524 25.04 -10.42 15.81
N THR A 525 25.58 -11.49 16.42
CA THR A 525 26.84 -12.12 16.02
C THR A 525 26.71 -13.63 16.23
N PRO A 526 26.98 -14.46 15.20
CA PRO A 526 27.37 -14.08 13.84
C PRO A 526 26.22 -13.44 13.04
N LEU A 527 26.57 -12.78 11.94
CA LEU A 527 25.64 -12.42 10.86
C LEU A 527 25.45 -13.62 9.94
N TYR A 528 24.24 -13.84 9.43
CA TYR A 528 24.03 -14.83 8.38
C TYR A 528 24.40 -14.23 7.01
N GLU A 529 25.56 -14.60 6.47
CA GLU A 529 26.12 -13.99 5.25
C GLU A 529 25.73 -14.76 3.99
N LEU A 530 25.18 -14.06 3.00
CA LEU A 530 24.73 -14.62 1.72
C LEU A 530 25.28 -13.81 0.54
N THR A 531 25.83 -14.50 -0.47
CA THR A 531 26.31 -13.88 -1.72
C THR A 531 25.30 -13.97 -2.87
N GLN A 532 24.23 -14.74 -2.68
CA GLN A 532 23.13 -14.96 -3.62
C GLN A 532 21.80 -14.75 -2.91
N ALA A 533 20.75 -14.45 -3.67
CA ALA A 533 19.40 -14.29 -3.14
C ALA A 533 18.92 -15.58 -2.44
N SER A 534 18.27 -15.43 -1.29
CA SER A 534 17.56 -16.52 -0.61
C SER A 534 16.24 -15.99 -0.07
N TYR A 535 15.13 -16.44 -0.63
CA TYR A 535 13.80 -16.01 -0.19
C TYR A 535 13.47 -16.49 1.23
N THR A 536 14.17 -17.51 1.72
CA THR A 536 14.06 -18.12 3.06
C THR A 536 15.15 -17.65 4.03
N ALA A 537 15.93 -16.61 3.68
CA ALA A 537 17.10 -16.18 4.45
C ALA A 537 16.82 -15.89 5.94
N GLY A 538 15.62 -15.41 6.29
CA GLY A 538 15.26 -15.18 7.70
C GLY A 538 15.05 -16.45 8.51
N GLU A 539 14.46 -17.47 7.89
CA GLU A 539 14.29 -18.80 8.49
C GLU A 539 15.66 -19.46 8.64
N GLU A 540 16.48 -19.41 7.58
CA GLU A 540 17.85 -19.94 7.56
C GLU A 540 18.75 -19.24 8.59
N ALA A 541 18.65 -17.91 8.72
CA ALA A 541 19.40 -17.15 9.73
C ALA A 541 19.06 -17.63 11.13
N ASN A 542 17.76 -17.78 11.43
CA ASN A 542 17.30 -18.26 12.73
C ASN A 542 17.76 -19.69 13.03
N GLU A 543 17.69 -20.60 12.06
CA GLU A 543 18.20 -21.97 12.18
C GLU A 543 19.71 -22.02 12.48
N GLN A 544 20.46 -21.03 11.99
CA GLN A 544 21.90 -20.88 12.23
C GLN A 544 22.23 -20.00 13.44
N GLY A 545 21.23 -19.62 14.25
CA GLY A 545 21.41 -18.80 15.45
C GLY A 545 21.80 -17.34 15.18
N SER A 546 21.55 -16.83 13.98
CA SER A 546 21.79 -15.44 13.59
C SER A 546 20.49 -14.62 13.65
N LEU A 547 20.58 -13.37 14.11
CA LEU A 547 19.41 -12.47 14.23
C LEU A 547 19.06 -11.75 12.93
N SER A 548 20.05 -11.55 12.08
CA SER A 548 19.98 -10.76 10.85
C SER A 548 20.79 -11.41 9.74
N THR A 549 20.48 -11.03 8.50
CA THR A 549 21.20 -11.45 7.30
C THR A 549 22.03 -10.30 6.73
N LEU A 550 23.23 -10.61 6.26
CA LEU A 550 24.03 -9.76 5.39
C LEU A 550 23.94 -10.31 3.95
N GLY A 551 23.26 -9.57 3.08
CA GLY A 551 23.44 -9.71 1.64
C GLY A 551 24.79 -9.09 1.26
N ALA A 552 25.82 -9.93 1.12
CA ALA A 552 27.17 -9.52 0.81
C ALA A 552 27.27 -8.99 -0.63
N GLY A 553 27.63 -7.71 -0.75
CA GLY A 553 27.86 -7.04 -2.03
C GLY A 553 29.33 -6.93 -2.38
N GLN A 554 29.62 -6.69 -3.66
CA GLN A 554 30.97 -6.54 -4.19
C GLN A 554 31.68 -5.28 -3.66
N THR A 555 30.93 -4.21 -3.36
CA THR A 555 31.49 -2.93 -2.90
C THR A 555 30.84 -2.48 -1.60
N GLY A 556 31.63 -1.99 -0.66
CA GLY A 556 31.15 -1.47 0.62
C GLY A 556 32.25 -0.77 1.42
N PRO A 557 31.94 -0.35 2.66
CA PRO A 557 32.94 0.18 3.59
C PRO A 557 34.01 -0.85 3.93
N LEU A 558 35.28 -0.45 3.86
CA LEU A 558 36.42 -1.31 4.21
C LEU A 558 36.85 -1.17 5.67
N ALA A 559 36.36 -0.15 6.37
CA ALA A 559 36.65 0.11 7.77
C ALA A 559 35.43 0.65 8.49
N TRP A 560 35.36 0.36 9.79
CA TRP A 560 34.26 0.73 10.67
C TRP A 560 34.81 1.38 11.93
N LYS A 561 34.21 2.50 12.34
CA LYS A 561 34.56 3.24 13.56
C LYS A 561 33.37 3.30 14.52
N ASP A 562 33.66 3.69 15.77
CA ASP A 562 32.62 3.95 16.76
C ASP A 562 31.86 5.24 16.42
N ALA A 563 30.54 5.16 16.42
CA ALA A 563 29.65 6.27 16.10
C ALA A 563 29.48 7.26 17.27
N ALA A 564 30.14 7.04 18.42
CA ALA A 564 30.31 8.05 19.48
C ALA A 564 30.89 9.38 18.97
N CYS A 565 31.65 9.36 17.86
CA CYS A 565 32.14 10.57 17.20
C CYS A 565 31.02 11.46 16.63
N VAL A 566 29.84 10.89 16.36
CA VAL A 566 28.64 11.62 15.94
C VAL A 566 27.91 12.17 17.17
N HIS A 567 27.55 11.30 18.11
CA HIS A 567 26.85 11.68 19.34
C HIS A 567 27.12 10.66 20.46
N PRO A 568 27.29 11.06 21.73
CA PRO A 568 27.65 10.14 22.83
C PRO A 568 26.71 8.94 23.01
N SER A 569 25.41 9.13 22.78
CA SER A 569 24.39 8.06 22.83
C SER A 569 24.53 6.96 21.77
N LEU A 570 25.49 7.10 20.84
CA LEU A 570 25.83 6.09 19.84
C LEU A 570 27.09 5.29 20.22
N ALA A 571 27.59 5.45 21.45
CA ALA A 571 28.73 4.68 21.91
C ALA A 571 28.51 3.17 21.75
N GLY A 572 29.50 2.51 21.14
CA GLY A 572 29.45 1.09 20.80
C GLY A 572 28.71 0.75 19.50
N VAL A 573 28.02 1.71 18.87
CA VAL A 573 27.41 1.52 17.55
C VAL A 573 28.48 1.72 16.48
N LYS A 574 28.58 0.81 15.51
CA LYS A 574 29.52 0.92 14.40
C LYS A 574 28.94 1.72 13.25
N MET A 575 29.74 2.62 12.69
CA MET A 575 29.46 3.30 11.42
C MET A 575 30.68 3.18 10.49
N PRO A 576 30.51 3.34 9.16
CA PRO A 576 31.63 3.39 8.23
C PRO A 576 32.66 4.45 8.61
N ASP A 577 33.94 4.08 8.57
CA ASP A 577 35.03 5.04 8.67
C ASP A 577 35.29 5.66 7.29
N THR A 578 34.74 6.85 7.09
CA THR A 578 34.77 7.59 5.83
C THR A 578 36.13 8.17 5.47
N THR A 579 37.14 8.05 6.35
CA THR A 579 38.52 8.38 6.01
C THR A 579 39.13 7.37 5.04
N ILE A 580 38.55 6.17 4.99
CA ILE A 580 38.90 5.11 4.05
C ILE A 580 37.80 5.04 2.98
N PRO A 581 38.13 5.24 1.69
CA PRO A 581 37.16 5.12 0.62
C PRO A 581 36.51 3.73 0.60
N VAL A 582 35.24 3.69 0.20
CA VAL A 582 34.55 2.44 -0.10
C VAL A 582 35.30 1.67 -1.20
N GLY A 583 35.25 0.34 -1.14
CA GLY A 583 36.02 -0.50 -2.06
C GLY A 583 35.53 -1.92 -2.13
N GLN A 584 36.33 -2.79 -2.73
CA GLN A 584 36.00 -4.20 -2.92
C GLN A 584 35.98 -4.93 -1.57
N THR A 585 34.84 -5.55 -1.25
CA THR A 585 34.63 -6.26 0.03
C THR A 585 35.34 -7.60 0.10
N GLY A 586 35.67 -8.19 -1.05
CA GLY A 586 36.35 -9.49 -1.14
C GLY A 586 35.43 -10.71 -1.05
N TYR A 587 34.10 -10.54 -1.06
CA TYR A 587 33.16 -11.67 -1.07
C TYR A 587 33.17 -12.39 -2.43
N PRO A 588 33.64 -13.65 -2.50
CA PRO A 588 33.71 -14.38 -3.75
C PRO A 588 32.30 -14.73 -4.24
N GLY A 589 32.02 -14.44 -5.52
CA GLY A 589 30.73 -14.75 -6.12
C GLY A 589 29.55 -13.90 -5.64
N ALA A 590 29.81 -12.73 -5.02
CA ALA A 590 28.77 -11.78 -4.66
C ALA A 590 27.99 -11.29 -5.89
N SER A 591 26.68 -11.59 -5.93
CA SER A 591 25.76 -11.14 -6.98
C SER A 591 25.33 -9.67 -6.82
N LEU A 592 25.36 -9.17 -5.57
CA LEU A 592 25.00 -7.81 -5.23
C LEU A 592 26.13 -6.83 -5.53
N GLN A 593 25.80 -5.65 -6.04
CA GLN A 593 26.78 -4.57 -6.21
C GLN A 593 27.23 -3.97 -4.86
N TYR A 594 26.31 -3.85 -3.90
CA TYR A 594 26.54 -3.24 -2.58
C TYR A 594 25.83 -4.07 -1.50
N ASN A 595 26.32 -3.97 -0.26
CA ASN A 595 25.77 -4.71 0.87
C ASN A 595 24.30 -4.38 1.16
N GLU A 596 23.62 -5.31 1.80
CA GLU A 596 22.27 -5.17 2.38
C GLU A 596 22.24 -5.85 3.74
N TYR A 597 21.64 -5.21 4.73
CA TYR A 597 21.44 -5.77 6.07
C TYR A 597 19.94 -5.90 6.31
N ILE A 598 19.51 -7.09 6.69
CA ILE A 598 18.10 -7.43 6.80
C ILE A 598 17.82 -7.85 8.24
N CYS A 599 16.98 -7.07 8.91
CA CYS A 599 16.46 -7.38 10.23
C CYS A 599 15.06 -8.01 10.10
N TYR A 600 14.85 -9.13 10.79
CA TYR A 600 13.60 -9.91 10.75
C TYR A 600 12.65 -9.63 11.93
N ASP A 601 13.03 -8.71 12.83
CA ASP A 601 12.21 -8.20 13.92
C ASP A 601 12.39 -6.68 14.00
N VAL A 602 11.29 -5.93 14.06
CA VAL A 602 11.29 -4.46 14.16
C VAL A 602 11.89 -3.96 15.48
N SER A 603 11.94 -4.81 16.50
CA SER A 603 12.58 -4.55 17.79
C SER A 603 14.11 -4.46 17.68
N GLN A 604 14.69 -5.01 16.60
CA GLN A 604 16.11 -4.87 16.28
C GLN A 604 16.50 -3.44 15.84
N ILE A 605 15.53 -2.55 15.63
CA ILE A 605 15.78 -1.25 15.00
C ILE A 605 15.18 -0.11 15.81
N ARG A 606 15.97 0.96 15.96
CA ARG A 606 15.47 2.29 16.33
C ARG A 606 15.99 3.37 15.38
N LEU A 607 15.14 4.35 15.11
CA LEU A 607 15.49 5.49 14.27
C LEU A 607 16.32 6.49 15.08
N ARG A 608 17.38 7.04 14.47
CA ARG A 608 18.29 7.97 15.15
C ARG A 608 18.34 9.34 14.49
N TYR A 609 18.46 9.35 13.16
CA TYR A 609 18.49 10.59 12.39
C TYR A 609 17.60 10.51 11.16
N LEU A 610 17.06 11.66 10.78
CA LEU A 610 16.40 11.89 9.51
C LEU A 610 17.16 12.99 8.76
N LEU A 611 17.51 12.72 7.51
CA LEU A 611 18.19 13.66 6.65
C LEU A 611 17.24 14.11 5.54
N ARG A 612 17.14 15.42 5.34
CA ARG A 612 16.55 16.00 4.14
C ARG A 612 17.66 16.42 3.20
N VAL A 613 17.67 15.82 2.01
CA VAL A 613 18.71 16.02 1.00
C VAL A 613 18.05 16.50 -0.30
N LYS A 614 18.70 17.42 -1.01
CA LYS A 614 18.33 17.77 -2.38
C LYS A 614 19.20 16.97 -3.35
N MET A 615 18.57 16.35 -4.34
CA MET A 615 19.18 15.47 -5.35
C MET A 615 19.09 16.02 -6.77
#